data_AF-A0A957R833-F1
#
_entry.id   AF-A0A957R833-F1
#
_cell.length_a   1.000
_cell.length_b   1.000
_cell.length_c   1.000
_cell.angle_alpha   90.00
_cell.angle_beta   90.00
_cell.angle_gamma   90.00
#
_symmetry.space_group_name_H-M   'P 1'
#
loop_
_entity.id
_entity.type
_entity.pdbx_description
1 polymer ?
#
loop_
_entity_poly.entity_id
_entity_poly.type
_entity_poly.pdbx_seq_one_letter_code
_entity_poly.pdbx_strand_id
1 'polypeptide(L)'
;MKRRVLSTGLWAGLLASLAALYPALSLVAPLSIDGLLRPIESELWHGLALMISAAAAGIILTSFGMVAARRGGAASWKVGGKMGAIAGVIVGIVLFLMVLSPLSALFAYAEIVPFQVGAEWPFPPGEALEDYTSLMLYTPTAWLIYTLMASALVGAIGGALAGRRNKGAAADENLPLDRLITERHYKHHYWFKGDEQAIRVAVAVGLAVGILAMFMEITVLSNMSNFAINLPQRILPDGTIDYVPPSPTTFLPILTMLSVGAFVVYFIQNPTTRWRSRISATILATHIAVVPVVIMVLRYIYLLLGLLPFMAYHAVYSPGVAETLQMATESNPDITAAETEQLLTWLQGLITDQALKTYFFGTAVFVLPWVMLIYLLIMMTLIGVFQGVFFAWLIPMMKPAPVDKANRLFRK
;
A
#
# COMPACT_ATOMS: atom_id res chain seq x y z
N MET A 1 -18.97 -4.85 -15.59
CA MET A 1 -18.69 -6.15 -14.91
C MET A 1 -17.53 -6.08 -13.88
N LYS A 2 -16.39 -5.44 -14.20
CA LYS A 2 -15.15 -5.52 -13.38
C LYS A 2 -15.14 -4.75 -12.03
N ARG A 3 -15.91 -3.66 -11.88
CA ARG A 3 -15.93 -2.86 -10.62
C ARG A 3 -16.35 -3.70 -9.39
N ARG A 4 -17.32 -4.59 -9.56
CA ARG A 4 -17.81 -5.46 -8.47
C ARG A 4 -16.76 -6.46 -8.00
N VAL A 5 -15.95 -6.98 -8.94
CA VAL A 5 -14.83 -7.88 -8.66
C VAL A 5 -13.77 -7.16 -7.82
N LEU A 6 -13.40 -5.93 -8.21
CA LEU A 6 -12.44 -5.11 -7.46
C LEU A 6 -12.94 -4.83 -6.03
N SER A 7 -14.20 -4.43 -5.88
CA SER A 7 -14.78 -4.17 -4.55
C SER A 7 -14.85 -5.43 -3.69
N THR A 8 -15.13 -6.59 -4.27
CA THR A 8 -15.16 -7.85 -3.53
C THR A 8 -13.76 -8.24 -3.05
N GLY A 9 -12.73 -8.06 -3.88
CA GLY A 9 -11.35 -8.28 -3.47
C GLY A 9 -10.95 -7.36 -2.31
N LEU A 10 -11.30 -6.07 -2.37
CA LEU A 10 -11.01 -5.10 -1.31
C LEU A 10 -11.67 -5.49 0.02
N TRP A 11 -12.98 -5.74 0.02
CA TRP A 11 -13.71 -6.12 1.24
C TRP A 11 -13.23 -7.46 1.82
N ALA A 12 -12.98 -8.46 0.96
CA ALA A 12 -12.44 -9.73 1.41
C ALA A 12 -11.04 -9.57 2.01
N GLY A 13 -10.19 -8.72 1.41
CA GLY A 13 -8.86 -8.41 1.93
C GLY A 13 -8.93 -7.74 3.30
N LEU A 14 -9.81 -6.75 3.48
CA LEU A 14 -10.00 -6.08 4.77
C LEU A 14 -10.50 -7.04 5.85
N LEU A 15 -11.52 -7.86 5.55
CA LEU A 15 -12.06 -8.83 6.50
C LEU A 15 -11.03 -9.93 6.84
N ALA A 16 -10.27 -10.41 5.85
CA ALA A 16 -9.21 -11.38 6.09
C ALA A 16 -8.07 -10.78 6.92
N SER A 17 -7.74 -9.50 6.70
CA SER A 17 -6.73 -8.78 7.48
C SER A 17 -7.18 -8.61 8.94
N LEU A 18 -8.45 -8.26 9.17
CA LEU A 18 -9.02 -8.17 10.52
C LEU A 18 -9.00 -9.53 11.22
N ALA A 19 -9.35 -10.60 10.52
CA ALA A 19 -9.29 -11.96 11.06
C ALA A 19 -7.83 -12.40 11.37
N ALA A 20 -6.86 -11.95 10.59
CA ALA A 20 -5.45 -12.25 10.80
C ALA A 20 -4.75 -11.33 11.82
N LEU A 21 -5.36 -10.20 12.19
CA LEU A 21 -4.77 -9.24 13.13
C LEU A 21 -4.64 -9.83 14.53
N TYR A 22 -5.67 -10.54 15.01
CA TYR A 22 -5.64 -11.17 16.32
C TYR A 22 -4.52 -12.21 16.48
N PRO A 23 -4.34 -13.21 15.58
CA PRO A 23 -3.22 -14.14 15.69
C PRO A 23 -1.86 -13.43 15.51
N ALA A 24 -1.77 -12.41 14.66
CA ALA A 24 -0.54 -11.61 14.53
C ALA A 24 -0.15 -10.92 15.87
N LEU A 25 -1.12 -10.27 16.53
CA LEU A 25 -0.90 -9.56 17.80
C LEU A 25 -0.72 -10.50 19.00
N SER A 26 -1.37 -11.66 19.00
CA SER A 26 -1.41 -12.55 20.17
C SER A 26 -0.34 -13.63 20.14
N LEU A 27 0.12 -14.06 18.95
CA LEU A 27 1.13 -15.11 18.81
C LEU A 27 2.49 -14.59 18.36
N VAL A 28 2.52 -13.62 17.43
CA VAL A 28 3.77 -13.22 16.78
C VAL A 28 4.42 -12.03 17.46
N ALA A 29 3.64 -11.00 17.77
CA ALA A 29 4.16 -9.78 18.37
C ALA A 29 4.83 -10.01 19.74
N PRO A 30 4.29 -10.85 20.65
CA PRO A 30 4.94 -11.16 21.94
C PRO A 30 6.24 -11.97 21.80
N LEU A 31 6.43 -12.69 20.68
CA LEU A 31 7.70 -13.39 20.41
C LEU A 31 8.79 -12.46 19.91
N SER A 32 8.41 -11.29 19.37
CA SER A 32 9.34 -10.36 18.74
C SER A 32 9.71 -9.18 19.64
N ILE A 33 8.87 -8.84 20.63
CA ILE A 33 9.09 -7.74 21.57
C ILE A 33 8.79 -8.20 22.99
N ASP A 34 9.84 -8.25 23.81
CA ASP A 34 9.72 -8.56 25.24
C ASP A 34 8.85 -7.52 25.95
N GLY A 35 7.92 -8.01 26.77
CA GLY A 35 6.96 -7.20 27.54
C GLY A 35 5.66 -6.86 26.80
N LEU A 36 5.51 -7.22 25.53
CA LEU A 36 4.23 -7.05 24.84
C LEU A 36 3.25 -8.14 25.29
N LEU A 37 2.28 -7.78 26.12
CA LEU A 37 1.27 -8.71 26.60
C LEU A 37 0.27 -9.06 25.49
N ARG A 38 -0.15 -10.33 25.46
CA ARG A 38 -1.23 -10.77 24.58
C ARG A 38 -2.54 -10.04 24.93
N PRO A 39 -3.40 -9.70 23.95
CA PRO A 39 -4.63 -8.95 24.21
C PRO A 39 -5.64 -9.65 25.14
N ILE A 40 -5.60 -10.99 25.20
CA ILE A 40 -6.48 -11.80 26.04
C ILE A 40 -5.62 -12.70 26.90
N GLU A 41 -5.63 -12.48 28.22
CA GLU A 41 -4.80 -13.23 29.16
C GLU A 41 -5.35 -14.62 29.48
N SER A 42 -6.67 -14.81 29.40
CA SER A 42 -7.30 -16.12 29.68
C SER A 42 -7.06 -17.11 28.54
N GLU A 43 -6.42 -18.25 28.84
CA GLU A 43 -6.11 -19.31 27.86
C GLU A 43 -7.34 -19.80 27.10
N LEU A 44 -8.47 -19.97 27.79
CA LEU A 44 -9.72 -20.42 27.18
C LEU A 44 -10.21 -19.42 26.12
N TRP A 45 -10.28 -18.14 26.49
CA TRP A 45 -10.75 -17.09 25.60
C TRP A 45 -9.75 -16.81 24.47
N HIS A 46 -8.46 -16.94 24.74
CA HIS A 46 -7.41 -16.84 23.73
C HIS A 46 -7.54 -17.95 22.68
N GLY A 47 -7.67 -19.21 23.11
CA GLY A 47 -7.88 -20.35 22.22
C GLY A 47 -9.16 -20.21 21.38
N LEU A 48 -10.27 -19.79 21.99
CA LEU A 48 -11.52 -19.52 21.27
C LEU A 48 -11.36 -18.40 20.23
N ALA A 49 -10.69 -17.30 20.58
CA ALA A 49 -10.45 -16.19 19.67
C ALA A 49 -9.57 -16.61 18.48
N LEU A 50 -8.55 -17.44 18.70
CA LEU A 50 -7.74 -18.02 17.62
C LEU A 50 -8.57 -18.93 16.70
N MET A 51 -9.41 -19.80 17.26
CA MET A 51 -10.29 -20.68 16.48
C MET A 51 -11.28 -19.87 15.62
N ILE A 52 -11.90 -18.84 16.19
CA ILE A 52 -12.84 -17.96 15.48
C ILE A 52 -12.10 -17.22 14.36
N SER A 53 -10.91 -16.69 14.65
CA SER A 53 -10.06 -16.00 13.67
C SER A 53 -9.67 -16.91 12.50
N ALA A 54 -9.23 -18.13 12.79
CA ALA A 54 -8.87 -19.13 11.78
C ALA A 54 -10.07 -19.54 10.93
N ALA A 55 -11.22 -19.78 11.56
CA ALA A 55 -12.46 -20.12 10.85
C ALA A 55 -12.91 -18.97 9.93
N ALA A 56 -12.92 -17.73 10.44
CA ALA A 56 -13.29 -16.55 9.66
C ALA A 56 -12.34 -16.36 8.47
N ALA A 57 -11.02 -16.39 8.70
CA ALA A 57 -10.02 -16.26 7.64
C ALA A 57 -10.16 -17.38 6.59
N GLY A 58 -10.34 -18.63 7.02
CA GLY A 58 -10.53 -19.77 6.13
C GLY A 58 -11.77 -19.63 5.24
N ILE A 59 -12.91 -19.23 5.82
CA ILE A 59 -14.15 -18.97 5.07
C ILE A 59 -13.95 -17.84 4.06
N ILE A 60 -13.33 -16.73 4.46
CA ILE A 60 -13.12 -15.58 3.58
C ILE A 60 -12.19 -15.95 2.42
N LEU A 61 -11.03 -16.54 2.72
CA LEU A 61 -10.00 -16.88 1.74
C LEU A 61 -10.48 -17.94 0.73
N THR A 62 -11.32 -18.88 1.14
CA THR A 62 -11.85 -19.90 0.22
C THR A 62 -13.04 -19.41 -0.61
N SER A 63 -13.82 -18.44 -0.11
CA SER A 63 -15.07 -18.00 -0.74
C SER A 63 -14.94 -16.76 -1.63
N PHE A 64 -13.96 -15.87 -1.41
CA PHE A 64 -13.90 -14.59 -2.13
C PHE A 64 -13.83 -14.77 -3.65
N GLY A 65 -13.05 -15.76 -4.13
CA GLY A 65 -12.92 -16.06 -5.55
C GLY A 65 -14.26 -16.47 -6.17
N MET A 66 -15.04 -17.28 -5.45
CA MET A 66 -16.38 -17.70 -5.87
C MET A 66 -17.35 -16.51 -5.92
N VAL A 67 -17.33 -15.65 -4.89
CA VAL A 67 -18.18 -14.44 -4.83
C VAL A 67 -17.82 -13.47 -5.96
N ALA A 68 -16.54 -13.27 -6.21
CA ALA A 68 -16.05 -12.42 -7.29
C ALA A 68 -16.50 -12.93 -8.66
N ALA A 69 -16.37 -14.24 -8.92
CA ALA A 69 -16.84 -14.84 -10.17
C ALA A 69 -18.37 -14.73 -10.34
N ARG A 70 -19.16 -14.94 -9.28
CA ARG A 70 -20.63 -14.80 -9.31
C ARG A 70 -21.06 -13.35 -9.54
N ARG A 71 -20.54 -12.40 -8.77
CA ARG A 71 -20.83 -10.96 -8.93
C ARG A 71 -20.33 -10.41 -10.27
N GLY A 72 -19.26 -11.01 -10.77
CA GLY A 72 -18.72 -10.78 -12.09
C GLY A 72 -19.56 -11.41 -13.20
N GLY A 73 -20.55 -12.27 -12.95
CA GLY A 73 -21.31 -12.92 -14.03
C GLY A 73 -20.49 -13.91 -14.85
N ALA A 74 -19.45 -14.51 -14.28
CA ALA A 74 -18.63 -15.48 -14.98
C ALA A 74 -19.44 -16.74 -15.32
N ALA A 75 -19.45 -17.15 -16.58
CA ALA A 75 -20.16 -18.32 -17.08
C ALA A 75 -19.26 -19.43 -17.64
N SER A 76 -17.95 -19.32 -17.43
CA SER A 76 -17.02 -20.39 -17.76
C SER A 76 -15.92 -20.48 -16.70
N TRP A 77 -15.26 -21.65 -16.63
CA TRP A 77 -14.09 -21.87 -15.77
C TRP A 77 -13.00 -20.82 -16.03
N LYS A 78 -12.70 -20.54 -17.31
CA LYS A 78 -11.66 -19.57 -17.71
C LYS A 78 -12.01 -18.15 -17.28
N VAL A 79 -13.25 -17.70 -17.49
CA VAL A 79 -13.69 -16.36 -17.09
C VAL A 79 -13.76 -16.24 -15.57
N GLY A 80 -14.28 -17.28 -14.89
CA GLY A 80 -14.35 -17.34 -13.43
C GLY A 80 -12.97 -17.30 -12.79
N GLY A 81 -12.02 -18.09 -13.29
CA GLY A 81 -10.64 -18.09 -12.82
C GLY A 81 -9.95 -16.75 -12.99
N LYS A 82 -10.14 -16.06 -14.13
CA LYS A 82 -9.62 -14.71 -14.34
C LYS A 82 -10.18 -13.69 -13.35
N MET A 83 -11.50 -13.69 -13.13
CA MET A 83 -12.12 -12.77 -12.17
C MET A 83 -11.69 -13.05 -10.73
N GLY A 84 -11.58 -14.34 -10.39
CA GLY A 84 -11.09 -14.79 -9.09
C GLY A 84 -9.63 -14.39 -8.85
N ALA A 85 -8.75 -14.56 -9.84
CA ALA A 85 -7.35 -14.15 -9.77
C ALA A 85 -7.21 -12.64 -9.53
N ILE A 86 -7.97 -11.82 -10.27
CA ILE A 86 -7.96 -10.35 -10.09
C ILE A 86 -8.38 -9.96 -8.67
N ALA A 87 -9.47 -10.55 -8.16
CA ALA A 87 -9.88 -10.31 -6.78
C ALA A 87 -8.80 -10.79 -5.79
N GLY A 88 -8.16 -11.92 -6.07
CA GLY A 88 -7.09 -12.50 -5.26
C GLY A 88 -5.87 -11.59 -5.16
N VAL A 89 -5.42 -11.01 -6.27
CA VAL A 89 -4.33 -10.02 -6.25
C VAL A 89 -4.67 -8.86 -5.30
N ILE A 90 -5.90 -8.34 -5.33
CA ILE A 90 -6.32 -7.25 -4.44
C ILE A 90 -6.35 -7.70 -2.99
N VAL A 91 -6.89 -8.89 -2.70
CA VAL A 91 -6.85 -9.48 -1.35
C VAL A 91 -5.40 -9.59 -0.86
N GLY A 92 -4.49 -10.04 -1.72
CA GLY A 92 -3.07 -10.18 -1.42
C GLY A 92 -2.38 -8.85 -1.13
N ILE A 93 -2.67 -7.79 -1.90
CA ILE A 93 -2.17 -6.44 -1.62
C ILE A 93 -2.62 -5.97 -0.23
N VAL A 94 -3.90 -6.12 0.09
CA VAL A 94 -4.44 -5.66 1.37
C VAL A 94 -3.87 -6.47 2.54
N LEU A 95 -3.81 -7.81 2.43
CA LEU A 95 -3.22 -8.67 3.45
C LEU A 95 -1.73 -8.37 3.67
N PHE A 96 -1.01 -8.14 2.57
CA PHE A 96 0.40 -7.77 2.66
C PHE A 96 0.55 -6.46 3.41
N LEU A 97 -0.19 -5.42 3.02
CA LEU A 97 -0.10 -4.10 3.65
C LEU A 97 -0.50 -4.11 5.13
N MET A 98 -1.58 -4.82 5.48
CA MET A 98 -2.19 -4.73 6.81
C MET A 98 -1.64 -5.74 7.82
N VAL A 99 -1.03 -6.83 7.36
CA VAL A 99 -0.63 -7.93 8.24
C VAL A 99 0.83 -8.28 8.03
N LEU A 100 1.19 -8.75 6.84
CA LEU A 100 2.55 -9.27 6.62
C LEU A 100 3.59 -8.15 6.69
N SER A 101 3.23 -6.95 6.26
CA SER A 101 4.13 -5.80 6.29
C SER A 101 4.49 -5.39 7.71
N PRO A 102 3.51 -5.11 8.59
CA PRO A 102 3.74 -4.93 10.02
C PRO A 102 4.53 -6.08 10.66
N LEU A 103 4.17 -7.34 10.36
CA LEU A 103 4.86 -8.50 10.94
C LEU A 103 6.33 -8.56 10.55
N SER A 104 6.66 -8.34 9.27
CA SER A 104 8.07 -8.27 8.85
C SER A 104 8.83 -7.10 9.50
N ALA A 105 8.16 -5.98 9.77
CA ALA A 105 8.79 -4.87 10.50
C ALA A 105 9.07 -5.23 11.97
N LEU A 106 8.18 -6.00 12.61
CA LEU A 106 8.43 -6.54 13.95
C LEU A 106 9.60 -7.51 13.97
N PHE A 107 9.67 -8.43 13.02
CA PHE A 107 10.78 -9.39 12.94
C PHE A 107 12.11 -8.67 12.69
N ALA A 108 12.14 -7.67 11.81
CA ALA A 108 13.32 -6.83 11.65
C ALA A 108 13.68 -6.16 12.98
N TYR A 109 12.71 -5.54 13.66
CA TYR A 109 12.95 -4.86 14.93
C TYR A 109 13.55 -5.77 16.01
N ALA A 110 13.16 -7.05 16.04
CA ALA A 110 13.72 -8.03 16.98
C ALA A 110 15.25 -8.17 16.88
N GLU A 111 15.85 -7.88 15.71
CA GLU A 111 17.32 -7.93 15.52
C GLU A 111 18.06 -6.79 16.25
N ILE A 112 17.39 -5.64 16.45
CA ILE A 112 18.00 -4.45 17.06
C ILE A 112 17.57 -4.22 18.51
N VAL A 113 16.45 -4.80 18.95
CA VAL A 113 15.98 -4.70 20.35
C VAL A 113 17.03 -5.08 21.40
N PRO A 114 17.85 -6.14 21.22
CA PRO A 114 18.83 -6.55 22.23
C PRO A 114 19.88 -5.47 22.57
N PHE A 115 20.15 -4.54 21.66
CA PHE A 115 21.10 -3.44 21.85
C PHE A 115 20.52 -2.26 22.62
N GLN A 116 19.24 -2.35 23.01
CA GLN A 116 18.53 -1.32 23.75
C GLN A 116 18.29 -1.72 25.21
N VAL A 117 19.18 -2.56 25.76
CA VAL A 117 19.09 -3.14 27.11
C VAL A 117 20.25 -2.63 27.95
N GLY A 118 19.96 -2.00 29.10
CA GLY A 118 20.96 -1.50 30.05
C GLY A 118 21.10 0.02 30.10
N ALA A 119 22.11 0.50 30.83
CA ALA A 119 22.39 1.93 31.04
C ALA A 119 23.12 2.59 29.86
N GLU A 120 23.84 1.79 29.07
CA GLU A 120 24.49 2.20 27.83
C GLU A 120 23.75 1.54 26.67
N TRP A 121 23.27 2.32 25.71
CA TRP A 121 22.63 1.79 24.49
C TRP A 121 23.65 1.83 23.36
N PRO A 122 24.51 0.80 23.24
CA PRO A 122 25.44 0.75 22.13
C PRO A 122 24.66 0.76 20.82
N PHE A 123 25.14 1.50 19.82
CA PHE A 123 24.64 1.33 18.46
C PHE A 123 24.80 -0.13 18.05
N PRO A 124 23.80 -0.73 17.36
CA PRO A 124 23.93 -2.09 16.87
C PRO A 124 25.15 -2.20 15.94
N PRO A 125 25.90 -3.31 15.98
CA PRO A 125 27.02 -3.54 15.08
C PRO A 125 26.53 -3.57 13.63
N GLY A 126 27.45 -3.35 12.69
CA GLY A 126 27.15 -3.30 11.25
C GLY A 126 26.35 -4.51 10.76
N GLU A 127 26.69 -5.72 11.21
CA GLU A 127 25.99 -6.96 10.86
C GLU A 127 24.51 -6.94 11.29
N ALA A 128 24.21 -6.51 12.52
CA ALA A 128 22.83 -6.41 13.00
C ALA A 128 22.03 -5.32 12.26
N LEU A 129 22.69 -4.21 11.89
CA LEU A 129 22.08 -3.17 11.06
C LEU A 129 21.84 -3.63 9.63
N GLU A 130 22.72 -4.45 9.07
CA GLU A 130 22.56 -5.07 7.76
C GLU A 130 21.36 -6.03 7.76
N ASP A 131 21.26 -6.91 8.75
CA ASP A 131 20.14 -7.85 8.89
C ASP A 131 18.81 -7.12 9.13
N TYR A 132 18.80 -6.14 10.03
CA TYR A 132 17.65 -5.25 10.27
C TYR A 132 17.18 -4.57 8.99
N THR A 133 18.11 -3.93 8.27
CA THR A 133 17.82 -3.20 7.04
C THR A 133 17.36 -4.14 5.93
N SER A 134 17.95 -5.34 5.85
CA SER A 134 17.60 -6.34 4.85
C SER A 134 16.20 -6.92 5.08
N LEU A 135 15.87 -7.26 6.32
CA LEU A 135 14.54 -7.71 6.73
C LEU A 135 13.48 -6.61 6.59
N MET A 136 13.86 -5.33 6.74
CA MET A 136 12.93 -4.21 6.62
C MET A 136 12.67 -3.78 5.17
N LEU A 137 13.67 -3.87 4.28
CA LEU A 137 13.61 -3.32 2.92
C LEU A 137 13.54 -4.39 1.82
N TYR A 138 14.31 -5.48 1.90
CA TYR A 138 14.42 -6.45 0.79
C TYR A 138 13.49 -7.66 0.96
N THR A 139 13.48 -8.29 2.14
CA THR A 139 12.64 -9.48 2.44
C THR A 139 11.15 -9.27 2.18
N PRO A 140 10.56 -8.10 2.50
CA PRO A 140 9.17 -7.79 2.19
C PRO A 140 8.80 -7.88 0.72
N THR A 141 9.75 -7.59 -0.17
CA THR A 141 9.51 -7.63 -1.61
C THR A 141 9.25 -9.06 -2.07
N ALA A 142 10.01 -10.03 -1.56
CA ALA A 142 9.74 -11.44 -1.81
C ALA A 142 8.39 -11.88 -1.20
N TRP A 143 8.10 -11.45 0.02
CA TRP A 143 6.83 -11.77 0.70
C TRP A 143 5.62 -11.19 -0.04
N LEU A 144 5.73 -9.99 -0.61
CA LEU A 144 4.70 -9.42 -1.47
C LEU A 144 4.42 -10.34 -2.64
N ILE A 145 5.46 -10.76 -3.38
CA ILE A 145 5.31 -11.65 -4.55
C ILE A 145 4.62 -12.96 -4.14
N TYR A 146 5.08 -13.61 -3.07
CA TYR A 146 4.47 -14.86 -2.60
C TYR A 146 3.01 -14.68 -2.19
N THR A 147 2.70 -13.58 -1.50
CA THR A 147 1.33 -13.27 -1.06
C THR A 147 0.41 -13.04 -2.25
N LEU A 148 0.85 -12.26 -3.24
CA LEU A 148 0.09 -11.99 -4.46
C LEU A 148 -0.13 -13.26 -5.28
N MET A 149 0.90 -14.11 -5.42
CA MET A 149 0.79 -15.37 -6.15
C MET A 149 -0.16 -16.34 -5.44
N ALA A 150 -0.02 -16.52 -4.13
CA ALA A 150 -0.86 -17.40 -3.34
C ALA A 150 -2.33 -16.94 -3.36
N SER A 151 -2.58 -15.66 -3.12
CA SER A 151 -3.94 -15.12 -3.12
C SER A 151 -4.57 -15.14 -4.53
N ALA A 152 -3.80 -14.85 -5.58
CA ALA A 152 -4.26 -14.97 -6.96
C ALA A 152 -4.62 -16.42 -7.31
N LEU A 153 -3.80 -17.39 -6.89
CA LEU A 153 -4.04 -18.80 -7.14
C LEU A 153 -5.31 -19.30 -6.42
N VAL A 154 -5.44 -19.02 -5.12
CA VAL A 154 -6.63 -19.37 -4.33
C VAL A 154 -7.88 -18.72 -4.94
N GLY A 155 -7.79 -17.43 -5.29
CA GLY A 155 -8.86 -16.70 -5.95
C GLY A 155 -9.23 -17.32 -7.29
N ALA A 156 -8.25 -17.68 -8.12
CA ALA A 156 -8.45 -18.31 -9.42
C ALA A 156 -9.17 -19.66 -9.29
N ILE A 157 -8.76 -20.51 -8.34
CA ILE A 157 -9.39 -21.82 -8.11
C ILE A 157 -10.85 -21.63 -7.70
N GLY A 158 -11.12 -20.79 -6.70
CA GLY A 158 -12.48 -20.50 -6.23
C GLY A 158 -13.35 -19.90 -7.35
N GLY A 159 -12.81 -18.92 -8.09
CA GLY A 159 -13.51 -18.29 -9.19
C GLY A 159 -13.82 -19.25 -10.33
N ALA A 160 -12.90 -20.15 -10.67
CA ALA A 160 -13.07 -21.10 -11.74
C ALA A 160 -14.13 -22.19 -11.42
N LEU A 161 -14.15 -22.67 -10.17
CA LEU A 161 -15.19 -23.56 -9.64
C LEU A 161 -16.58 -22.93 -9.76
N ALA A 162 -16.72 -21.66 -9.35
CA ALA A 162 -17.99 -20.93 -9.47
C ALA A 162 -18.39 -20.70 -10.93
N GLY A 163 -17.43 -20.32 -11.79
CA GLY A 163 -17.68 -20.10 -13.21
C GLY A 163 -18.14 -21.36 -13.96
N ARG A 164 -17.67 -22.55 -13.57
CA ARG A 164 -18.16 -23.83 -14.11
C ARG A 164 -19.61 -24.10 -13.76
N ARG A 165 -20.03 -23.78 -12.53
CA ARG A 165 -21.41 -23.97 -12.07
C ARG A 165 -22.40 -23.04 -12.76
N ASN A 166 -21.93 -21.89 -13.26
CA ASN A 166 -22.76 -20.87 -13.92
C ASN A 166 -22.90 -21.03 -15.45
N LYS A 167 -22.45 -22.15 -16.03
CA LYS A 167 -22.43 -22.39 -17.49
C LYS A 167 -23.78 -22.20 -18.21
N GLY A 168 -24.91 -22.23 -17.49
CA GLY A 168 -26.25 -22.05 -18.06
C GLY A 168 -26.74 -20.60 -18.20
N ALA A 169 -26.08 -19.61 -17.58
CA ALA A 169 -26.63 -18.25 -17.46
C ALA A 169 -26.15 -17.24 -18.53
N ALA A 170 -25.11 -17.54 -19.33
CA ALA A 170 -24.54 -16.60 -20.31
C ALA A 170 -24.79 -16.95 -21.78
N ALA A 171 -25.79 -17.78 -22.06
CA ALA A 171 -26.24 -18.00 -23.44
C ALA A 171 -26.70 -16.71 -24.15
N ASP A 172 -26.92 -15.61 -23.40
CA ASP A 172 -27.39 -14.32 -23.92
C ASP A 172 -26.29 -13.38 -24.48
N GLU A 173 -24.99 -13.65 -24.28
CA GLU A 173 -23.92 -12.73 -24.73
C GLU A 173 -23.41 -12.98 -26.16
N ASN A 174 -23.66 -14.16 -26.73
CA ASN A 174 -23.23 -14.54 -28.10
C ASN A 174 -24.42 -14.58 -29.07
N LEU A 175 -25.18 -13.49 -29.15
CA LEU A 175 -26.19 -13.35 -30.19
C LEU A 175 -25.49 -13.08 -31.54
N PRO A 176 -25.93 -13.72 -32.64
CA PRO A 176 -25.39 -13.47 -33.97
C PRO A 176 -25.59 -12.00 -34.37
N LEU A 177 -24.67 -11.50 -35.21
CA LEU A 177 -24.54 -10.08 -35.57
C LEU A 177 -25.82 -9.51 -36.19
N ASP A 178 -26.58 -10.35 -36.90
CA ASP A 178 -27.84 -10.01 -37.56
C ASP A 178 -28.93 -9.62 -36.55
N ARG A 179 -29.11 -10.37 -35.46
CA ARG A 179 -30.03 -10.04 -34.34
C ARG A 179 -29.60 -8.80 -33.57
N LEU A 180 -28.29 -8.55 -33.50
CA LEU A 180 -27.76 -7.37 -32.81
C LEU A 180 -28.06 -6.06 -33.56
N ILE A 181 -28.18 -6.13 -34.89
CA ILE A 181 -28.48 -4.99 -35.77
C ILE A 181 -30.00 -4.79 -35.92
N THR A 182 -30.77 -5.88 -36.00
CA THR A 182 -32.22 -5.84 -36.26
C THR A 182 -33.06 -5.60 -35.01
N GLU A 183 -32.75 -6.18 -33.86
CA GLU A 183 -33.58 -6.05 -32.64
C GLU A 183 -33.24 -4.82 -31.78
N ARG A 184 -32.15 -4.11 -32.09
CA ARG A 184 -31.56 -3.12 -31.17
C ARG A 184 -31.15 -1.80 -31.85
N HIS A 185 -32.00 -1.27 -32.72
CA HIS A 185 -31.84 0.09 -33.30
C HIS A 185 -31.53 1.20 -32.27
N TYR A 186 -31.93 1.03 -30.99
CA TYR A 186 -31.62 1.97 -29.89
C TYR A 186 -30.31 1.69 -29.12
N LYS A 187 -29.54 0.62 -29.44
CA LYS A 187 -28.27 0.27 -28.75
C LYS A 187 -27.00 0.71 -29.47
N HIS A 188 -27.05 1.47 -30.57
CA HIS A 188 -25.84 2.14 -31.07
C HIS A 188 -25.26 3.14 -30.03
N HIS A 189 -26.11 3.72 -29.18
CA HIS A 189 -25.66 4.45 -27.98
C HIS A 189 -25.00 3.56 -26.91
N TYR A 190 -25.27 2.24 -26.91
CA TYR A 190 -24.68 1.28 -25.99
C TYR A 190 -23.25 0.89 -26.35
N TRP A 191 -22.88 0.92 -27.64
CA TRP A 191 -21.47 0.81 -28.08
C TRP A 191 -20.61 1.88 -27.43
N PHE A 192 -21.21 3.05 -27.16
CA PHE A 192 -20.56 4.10 -26.40
C PHE A 192 -20.75 3.96 -24.88
N LYS A 193 -21.72 3.22 -24.33
CA LYS A 193 -22.05 3.18 -22.87
C LYS A 193 -21.05 2.49 -21.95
N GLY A 194 -20.04 1.78 -22.46
CA GLY A 194 -19.12 1.04 -21.60
C GLY A 194 -18.05 1.91 -20.94
N ASP A 195 -18.17 2.18 -19.63
CA ASP A 195 -17.02 2.62 -18.78
C ASP A 195 -15.90 1.56 -18.72
N GLU A 196 -16.11 0.39 -19.31
CA GLU A 196 -15.15 -0.71 -19.29
C GLU A 196 -13.84 -0.39 -20.01
N GLN A 197 -13.86 0.42 -21.08
CA GLN A 197 -12.63 0.84 -21.74
C GLN A 197 -11.81 1.75 -20.82
N ALA A 198 -12.47 2.72 -20.18
CA ALA A 198 -11.82 3.63 -19.23
C ALA A 198 -11.21 2.88 -18.04
N ILE A 199 -11.93 1.87 -17.50
CA ILE A 199 -11.39 0.99 -16.46
C ILE A 199 -10.20 0.16 -16.97
N ARG A 200 -10.25 -0.39 -18.19
CA ARG A 200 -9.12 -1.17 -18.75
C ARG A 200 -7.88 -0.30 -18.93
N VAL A 201 -8.04 0.92 -19.48
CA VAL A 201 -6.95 1.88 -19.64
C VAL A 201 -6.41 2.28 -18.27
N ALA A 202 -7.27 2.59 -17.31
CA ALA A 202 -6.86 2.93 -15.94
C ALA A 202 -6.01 1.84 -15.30
N VAL A 203 -6.44 0.57 -15.40
CA VAL A 203 -5.69 -0.56 -14.86
C VAL A 203 -4.36 -0.73 -15.59
N ALA A 204 -4.34 -0.65 -16.92
CA ALA A 204 -3.11 -0.83 -17.71
C ALA A 204 -2.09 0.29 -17.42
N VAL A 205 -2.52 1.55 -17.43
CA VAL A 205 -1.67 2.70 -17.12
C VAL A 205 -1.23 2.67 -15.66
N GLY A 206 -2.14 2.42 -14.72
CA GLY A 206 -1.83 2.33 -13.30
C GLY A 206 -0.79 1.24 -13.01
N LEU A 207 -0.92 0.06 -13.63
CA LEU A 207 0.08 -1.00 -13.50
C LEU A 207 1.42 -0.64 -14.16
N ALA A 208 1.41 -0.10 -15.37
CA ALA A 208 2.64 0.28 -16.07
C ALA A 208 3.42 1.34 -15.30
N VAL A 209 2.72 2.37 -14.80
CA VAL A 209 3.34 3.42 -13.97
C VAL A 209 3.72 2.89 -12.60
N GLY A 210 2.93 2.02 -11.99
CA GLY A 210 3.28 1.38 -10.71
C GLY A 210 4.54 0.53 -10.81
N ILE A 211 4.72 -0.24 -11.90
CA ILE A 211 5.95 -1.01 -12.14
C ILE A 211 7.14 -0.06 -12.34
N LEU A 212 6.97 1.02 -13.11
CA LEU A 212 8.01 2.02 -13.30
C LEU A 212 8.40 2.66 -11.96
N ALA A 213 7.42 2.98 -11.12
CA ALA A 213 7.64 3.49 -9.77
C ALA A 213 8.44 2.49 -8.93
N MET A 214 8.07 1.21 -8.90
CA MET A 214 8.84 0.16 -8.22
C MET A 214 10.32 0.15 -8.64
N PHE A 215 10.62 0.27 -9.93
CA PHE A 215 12.01 0.32 -10.39
C PHE A 215 12.75 1.59 -9.93
N MET A 216 12.09 2.75 -9.97
CA MET A 216 12.67 4.00 -9.47
C MET A 216 12.91 3.93 -7.94
N GLU A 217 12.02 3.26 -7.22
CA GLU A 217 12.10 3.06 -5.78
C GLU A 217 13.32 2.24 -5.34
N ILE A 218 13.82 1.31 -6.17
CA ILE A 218 15.05 0.54 -5.86
C ILE A 218 16.24 1.47 -5.57
N THR A 219 16.34 2.58 -6.31
CA THR A 219 17.42 3.55 -6.09
C THR A 219 17.26 4.26 -4.75
N VAL A 220 16.03 4.61 -4.38
CA VAL A 220 15.71 5.24 -3.09
C VAL A 220 15.97 4.28 -1.94
N LEU A 221 15.55 3.02 -2.07
CA LEU A 221 15.77 1.95 -1.09
C LEU A 221 17.26 1.69 -0.87
N SER A 222 18.06 1.64 -1.94
CA SER A 222 19.51 1.46 -1.84
C SER A 222 20.19 2.61 -1.10
N ASN A 223 19.83 3.86 -1.41
CA ASN A 223 20.35 5.02 -0.69
C ASN A 223 20.00 4.98 0.81
N MET A 224 18.79 4.54 1.13
CA MET A 224 18.32 4.49 2.51
C MET A 224 18.89 3.32 3.30
N SER A 225 19.11 2.19 2.63
CA SER A 225 19.88 1.07 3.17
C SER A 225 21.30 1.51 3.52
N ASN A 226 21.97 2.23 2.62
CA ASN A 226 23.31 2.75 2.85
C ASN A 226 23.33 3.79 4.00
N PHE A 227 22.28 4.61 4.13
CA PHE A 227 22.16 5.54 5.25
C PHE A 227 22.04 4.80 6.58
N ALA A 228 21.14 3.80 6.67
CA ALA A 228 20.90 3.05 7.89
C ALA A 228 22.13 2.25 8.36
N ILE A 229 22.80 1.54 7.45
CA ILE A 229 23.98 0.72 7.76
C ILE A 229 25.15 1.59 8.22
N ASN A 230 25.35 2.74 7.57
CA ASN A 230 26.43 3.67 7.91
C ASN A 230 26.02 4.72 8.95
N LEU A 231 24.85 4.60 9.57
CA LEU A 231 24.36 5.57 10.54
C LEU A 231 25.34 5.79 11.71
N PRO A 232 25.97 4.75 12.30
CA PRO A 232 26.96 4.96 13.37
C PRO A 232 28.15 5.81 12.96
N GLN A 233 28.56 5.74 11.68
CA GLN A 233 29.67 6.52 11.12
C GLN A 233 29.26 7.95 10.74
N ARG A 234 27.95 8.19 10.60
CA ARG A 234 27.36 9.49 10.26
C ARG A 234 26.99 10.32 11.49
N ILE A 235 27.03 9.72 12.68
CA ILE A 235 26.81 10.46 13.92
C ILE A 235 28.12 11.13 14.30
N LEU A 236 28.09 12.45 14.29
CA LEU A 236 29.21 13.30 14.64
C LEU A 236 29.41 13.30 16.17
N PRO A 237 30.61 13.66 16.66
CA PRO A 237 30.90 13.69 18.10
C PRO A 237 29.96 14.57 18.93
N ASP A 238 29.37 15.60 18.31
CA ASP A 238 28.40 16.53 18.89
C ASP A 238 26.95 15.98 18.91
N GLY A 239 26.76 14.73 18.47
CA GLY A 239 25.46 14.05 18.40
C GLY A 239 24.63 14.42 17.16
N THR A 240 25.12 15.28 16.26
CA THR A 240 24.43 15.59 15.00
C THR A 240 24.61 14.47 13.97
N ILE A 241 23.68 14.37 13.01
CA ILE A 241 23.75 13.40 11.92
C ILE A 241 24.25 14.12 10.67
N ASP A 242 25.34 13.63 10.08
CA ASP A 242 25.81 14.04 8.75
C ASP A 242 24.82 13.57 7.67
N TYR A 243 23.79 14.39 7.48
CA TYR A 243 22.70 14.16 6.54
C TYR A 243 23.06 14.74 5.18
N VAL A 244 23.32 13.86 4.23
CA VAL A 244 23.45 14.25 2.82
C VAL A 244 22.04 14.33 2.23
N PRO A 245 21.60 15.50 1.73
CA PRO A 245 20.27 15.63 1.17
C PRO A 245 20.09 14.66 -0.01
N PRO A 246 18.90 14.05 -0.14
CA PRO A 246 18.63 13.10 -1.20
C PRO A 246 18.77 13.78 -2.57
N SER A 247 19.34 13.05 -3.52
CA SER A 247 19.51 13.52 -4.90
C SER A 247 18.15 14.00 -5.47
N PRO A 248 18.13 15.03 -6.35
CA PRO A 248 16.91 15.44 -7.03
C PRO A 248 16.18 14.30 -7.76
N THR A 249 16.89 13.23 -8.13
CA THR A 249 16.32 12.02 -8.72
C THR A 249 15.35 11.29 -7.79
N THR A 250 15.43 11.49 -6.48
CA THR A 250 14.49 10.97 -5.47
C THR A 250 13.08 11.53 -5.66
N PHE A 251 12.91 12.66 -6.36
CA PHE A 251 11.58 13.23 -6.67
C PHE A 251 10.96 12.67 -7.96
N LEU A 252 11.69 11.88 -8.76
CA LEU A 252 11.19 11.29 -10.02
C LEU A 252 9.93 10.41 -9.83
N PRO A 253 9.80 9.59 -8.77
CA PRO A 253 8.57 8.84 -8.52
C PRO A 253 7.34 9.76 -8.37
N ILE A 254 7.50 10.90 -7.71
CA ILE A 254 6.41 11.87 -7.49
C ILE A 254 5.99 12.50 -8.83
N LEU A 255 6.96 12.94 -9.65
CA LEU A 255 6.68 13.48 -10.99
C LEU A 255 6.01 12.44 -11.90
N THR A 256 6.46 11.18 -11.80
CA THR A 256 5.86 10.07 -12.53
C THR A 256 4.40 9.84 -12.11
N MET A 257 4.10 9.90 -10.81
CA MET A 257 2.73 9.82 -10.30
C MET A 257 1.85 10.98 -10.78
N LEU A 258 2.41 12.19 -10.89
CA LEU A 258 1.69 13.36 -11.42
C LEU A 258 1.29 13.19 -12.89
N SER A 259 2.02 12.37 -13.65
CA SER A 259 1.75 12.11 -15.07
C SER A 259 0.70 11.03 -15.35
N VAL A 260 0.30 10.23 -14.35
CA VAL A 260 -0.65 9.11 -14.50
C VAL A 260 -1.94 9.56 -15.17
N GLY A 261 -2.56 10.64 -14.68
CA GLY A 261 -3.81 11.15 -15.25
C GLY A 261 -3.69 11.61 -16.70
N ALA A 262 -2.54 12.14 -17.11
CA ALA A 262 -2.31 12.51 -18.50
C ALA A 262 -2.36 11.27 -19.41
N PHE A 263 -1.64 10.21 -19.04
CA PHE A 263 -1.64 8.96 -19.79
C PHE A 263 -3.02 8.31 -19.86
N VAL A 264 -3.73 8.23 -18.73
CA VAL A 264 -5.09 7.67 -18.69
C VAL A 264 -6.00 8.39 -19.67
N VAL A 265 -6.08 9.72 -19.58
CA VAL A 265 -6.97 10.52 -20.41
C VAL A 265 -6.54 10.49 -21.88
N TYR A 266 -5.24 10.41 -22.16
CA TYR A 266 -4.69 10.30 -23.52
C TYR A 266 -5.09 8.99 -24.22
N PHE A 267 -5.11 7.87 -23.49
CA PHE A 267 -5.45 6.55 -24.04
C PHE A 267 -6.95 6.23 -24.01
N ILE A 268 -7.76 6.96 -23.23
CA ILE A 268 -9.22 6.82 -23.26
C ILE A 268 -9.78 7.32 -24.59
N GLN A 269 -10.43 6.42 -25.32
CA GLN A 269 -11.07 6.73 -26.61
C GLN A 269 -12.53 7.17 -26.47
N ASN A 270 -13.10 7.18 -25.26
CA ASN A 270 -14.48 7.60 -24.99
C ASN A 270 -14.74 9.06 -25.39
N PRO A 271 -15.98 9.44 -25.74
CA PRO A 271 -16.32 10.81 -26.11
C PRO A 271 -15.96 11.81 -25.00
N THR A 272 -15.59 13.02 -25.42
CA THR A 272 -15.08 14.08 -24.53
C THR A 272 -16.10 14.57 -23.50
N THR A 273 -17.39 14.45 -23.81
CA THR A 273 -18.51 14.77 -22.91
C THR A 273 -18.60 13.87 -21.66
N ARG A 274 -17.83 12.78 -21.58
CA ARG A 274 -17.82 11.84 -20.45
C ARG A 274 -16.73 12.10 -19.43
N TRP A 275 -16.72 13.31 -18.91
CA TRP A 275 -15.77 13.75 -17.89
C TRP A 275 -15.76 12.84 -16.65
N ARG A 276 -16.92 12.38 -16.17
CA ARG A 276 -17.03 11.48 -14.99
C ARG A 276 -16.26 10.16 -15.16
N SER A 277 -16.31 9.57 -16.35
CA SER A 277 -15.62 8.31 -16.68
C SER A 277 -14.10 8.50 -16.66
N ARG A 278 -13.63 9.60 -17.24
CA ARG A 278 -12.22 9.98 -17.29
C ARG A 278 -11.67 10.24 -15.88
N ILE A 279 -12.37 11.04 -15.07
CA ILE A 279 -11.98 11.31 -13.68
C ILE A 279 -11.94 10.01 -12.88
N SER A 280 -12.99 9.18 -12.96
CA SER A 280 -13.04 7.91 -12.22
C SER A 280 -11.92 6.95 -12.64
N ALA A 281 -11.56 6.94 -13.93
CA ALA A 281 -10.45 6.17 -14.45
C ALA A 281 -9.10 6.69 -13.98
N THR A 282 -8.90 8.01 -13.95
CA THR A 282 -7.68 8.62 -13.41
C THR A 282 -7.52 8.29 -11.94
N ILE A 283 -8.57 8.48 -11.12
CA ILE A 283 -8.57 8.09 -9.70
C ILE A 283 -8.16 6.62 -9.56
N LEU A 284 -8.79 5.71 -10.31
CA LEU A 284 -8.47 4.29 -10.24
C LEU A 284 -7.01 4.00 -10.62
N ALA A 285 -6.50 4.61 -11.67
CA ALA A 285 -5.12 4.42 -12.11
C ALA A 285 -4.11 4.95 -11.08
N THR A 286 -4.37 6.13 -10.51
CA THR A 286 -3.55 6.72 -9.44
C THR A 286 -3.52 5.80 -8.22
N HIS A 287 -4.67 5.25 -7.81
CA HIS A 287 -4.71 4.28 -6.71
C HIS A 287 -3.85 3.04 -6.99
N ILE A 288 -3.92 2.49 -8.21
CA ILE A 288 -3.12 1.31 -8.58
C ILE A 288 -1.63 1.64 -8.60
N ALA A 289 -1.26 2.77 -9.22
CA ALA A 289 0.13 3.17 -9.37
C ALA A 289 0.81 3.47 -8.02
N VAL A 290 0.06 3.95 -7.04
CA VAL A 290 0.59 4.39 -5.74
C VAL A 290 0.78 3.24 -4.74
N VAL A 291 0.17 2.07 -4.94
CA VAL A 291 0.37 0.91 -4.06
C VAL A 291 1.87 0.62 -3.78
N PRO A 292 2.76 0.54 -4.80
CA PRO A 292 4.20 0.46 -4.59
C PRO A 292 4.76 1.55 -3.67
N VAL A 293 4.44 2.81 -3.95
CA VAL A 293 4.92 3.97 -3.19
C VAL A 293 4.47 3.91 -1.74
N VAL A 294 3.22 3.50 -1.49
CA VAL A 294 2.70 3.29 -0.13
C VAL A 294 3.51 2.24 0.61
N ILE A 295 3.79 1.11 -0.04
CA ILE A 295 4.59 0.03 0.55
C ILE A 295 5.96 0.59 0.93
N MET A 296 6.63 1.30 0.01
CA MET A 296 7.96 1.88 0.26
C MET A 296 7.95 2.91 1.40
N VAL A 297 7.03 3.88 1.36
CA VAL A 297 6.93 4.93 2.39
C VAL A 297 6.68 4.32 3.76
N LEU A 298 5.80 3.32 3.83
CA LEU A 298 5.53 2.60 5.08
C LEU A 298 6.81 1.90 5.60
N ARG A 299 7.62 1.30 4.71
CA ARG A 299 8.90 0.69 5.10
C ARG A 299 9.92 1.70 5.58
N TYR A 300 9.99 2.85 4.92
CA TYR A 300 10.86 3.93 5.36
C TYR A 300 10.49 4.40 6.76
N ILE A 301 9.19 4.58 7.01
CA ILE A 301 8.72 4.98 8.33
C ILE A 301 9.06 3.91 9.38
N TYR A 302 8.91 2.62 9.06
CA TYR A 302 9.31 1.56 9.99
C TYR A 302 10.81 1.50 10.25
N LEU A 303 11.62 1.68 9.21
CA LEU A 303 13.07 1.75 9.32
C LEU A 303 13.47 2.88 10.27
N LEU A 304 12.92 4.08 10.05
CA LEU A 304 13.20 5.23 10.89
C LEU A 304 12.67 5.05 12.31
N LEU A 305 11.45 4.52 12.46
CA LEU A 305 10.89 4.24 13.77
C LEU A 305 11.82 3.31 14.54
N GLY A 306 12.26 2.18 13.96
CA GLY A 306 13.12 1.24 14.69
C GLY A 306 14.49 1.82 15.07
N LEU A 307 15.05 2.73 14.26
CA LEU A 307 16.30 3.42 14.56
C LEU A 307 16.14 4.62 15.52
N LEU A 308 14.92 5.15 15.66
CA LEU A 308 14.61 6.32 16.47
C LEU A 308 15.15 6.24 17.91
N PRO A 309 15.06 5.11 18.64
CA PRO A 309 15.53 5.04 20.03
C PRO A 309 17.04 5.21 20.11
N PHE A 310 17.80 4.71 19.14
CA PHE A 310 19.26 4.88 19.09
C PHE A 310 19.65 6.31 18.71
N MET A 311 18.97 6.88 17.70
CA MET A 311 19.17 8.29 17.35
C MET A 311 18.85 9.22 18.52
N ALA A 312 17.75 8.95 19.23
CA ALA A 312 17.33 9.71 20.41
C ALA A 312 18.32 9.56 21.57
N TYR A 313 18.80 8.35 21.85
CA TYR A 313 19.81 8.11 22.89
C TYR A 313 21.07 8.92 22.61
N HIS A 314 21.61 8.86 21.40
CA HIS A 314 22.79 9.64 21.05
C HIS A 314 22.55 11.14 21.00
N ALA A 315 21.35 11.60 20.65
CA ALA A 315 21.02 13.02 20.72
C ALA A 315 20.92 13.54 22.18
N VAL A 316 20.61 12.68 23.15
CA VAL A 316 20.42 13.05 24.57
C VAL A 316 21.69 12.86 25.40
N TYR A 317 22.49 11.84 25.09
CA TYR A 317 23.64 11.43 25.92
C TYR A 317 25.01 11.68 25.28
N SER A 318 25.10 12.17 24.03
CA SER A 318 26.39 12.53 23.43
C SER A 318 27.02 13.76 24.08
N PRO A 319 28.36 13.79 24.28
CA PRO A 319 29.06 14.96 24.78
C PRO A 319 29.00 16.10 23.75
N GLY A 320 28.02 16.99 23.88
CA GLY A 320 27.74 18.06 22.90
C GLY A 320 26.29 18.53 22.88
N VAL A 321 25.36 17.83 23.55
CA VAL A 321 23.91 18.12 23.57
C VAL A 321 23.58 19.59 23.85
N ALA A 322 24.34 20.24 24.73
CA ALA A 322 24.16 21.66 25.04
C ALA A 322 24.44 22.57 23.83
N GLU A 323 25.47 22.28 23.03
CA GLU A 323 25.77 22.99 21.78
C GLU A 323 24.75 22.65 20.68
N THR A 324 24.30 21.40 20.58
CA THR A 324 23.28 20.98 19.60
C THR A 324 21.93 21.64 19.87
N LEU A 325 21.54 21.75 21.14
CA LEU A 325 20.35 22.48 21.59
C LEU A 325 20.46 23.98 21.27
N GLN A 326 21.63 24.55 21.48
CA GLN A 326 21.89 25.96 21.20
C GLN A 326 21.81 26.23 19.69
N MET A 327 22.43 25.39 18.86
CA MET A 327 22.35 25.46 17.39
C MET A 327 20.93 25.22 16.86
N ALA A 328 20.17 24.28 17.44
CA ALA A 328 18.78 24.03 17.04
C ALA A 328 17.89 25.24 17.32
N THR A 329 18.04 25.84 18.50
CA THR A 329 17.32 27.06 18.93
C THR A 329 17.72 28.28 18.08
N GLU A 330 18.99 28.37 17.68
CA GLU A 330 19.49 29.43 16.78
C GLU A 330 19.02 29.24 15.32
N SER A 331 18.94 27.99 14.84
CA SER A 331 18.54 27.66 13.47
C SER A 331 17.03 27.77 13.23
N ASN A 332 16.22 27.67 14.30
CA ASN A 332 14.76 27.65 14.20
C ASN A 332 14.14 28.45 15.35
N PRO A 333 14.15 29.79 15.29
CA PRO A 333 13.68 30.66 16.39
C PRO A 333 12.19 30.53 16.70
N ASP A 334 11.43 29.85 15.84
CA ASP A 334 10.00 29.54 16.03
C ASP A 334 9.76 28.39 17.03
N ILE A 335 10.77 27.57 17.33
CA ILE A 335 10.69 26.53 18.35
C ILE A 335 11.18 27.13 19.66
N THR A 336 10.27 27.29 20.61
CA THR A 336 10.61 27.85 21.91
C THR A 336 11.52 26.88 22.69
N ALA A 337 12.37 27.42 23.56
CA ALA A 337 13.21 26.60 24.46
C ALA A 337 12.35 25.60 25.27
N ALA A 338 11.13 25.99 25.63
CA ALA A 338 10.17 25.15 26.35
C ALA A 338 9.67 23.95 25.52
N GLU A 339 9.40 24.13 24.21
CA GLU A 339 9.00 23.02 23.32
C GLU A 339 10.15 22.04 23.12
N THR A 340 11.38 22.55 23.04
CA THR A 340 12.58 21.74 22.89
C THR A 340 12.86 20.92 24.16
N GLU A 341 12.70 21.52 25.33
CA GLU A 341 12.81 20.83 26.63
C GLU A 341 11.70 19.78 26.81
N GLN A 342 10.47 20.07 26.38
CA GLN A 342 9.37 19.12 26.40
C GLN A 342 9.63 17.92 25.46
N LEU A 343 10.15 18.18 24.26
CA LEU A 343 10.55 17.13 23.32
C LEU A 343 11.65 16.24 23.91
N LEU A 344 12.67 16.84 24.53
CA LEU A 344 13.75 16.10 25.21
C LEU A 344 13.24 15.26 26.37
N THR A 345 12.34 15.82 27.19
CA THR A 345 11.71 15.09 28.30
C THR A 345 10.90 13.90 27.78
N TRP A 346 10.16 14.10 26.69
CA TRP A 346 9.41 13.02 26.03
C TRP A 346 10.36 11.95 25.44
N LEU A 347 11.44 12.35 24.77
CA LEU A 347 12.46 11.44 24.23
C LEU A 347 13.15 10.66 25.36
N GLN A 348 13.50 11.32 26.46
CA GLN A 348 14.04 10.67 27.66
C GLN A 348 13.05 9.66 28.25
N GLY A 349 11.76 9.99 28.31
CA GLY A 349 10.71 9.05 28.72
C GLY A 349 10.64 7.81 27.80
N LEU A 350 10.76 8.00 26.49
CA LEU A 350 10.77 6.92 25.51
C LEU A 350 12.02 6.02 25.60
N ILE A 351 13.15 6.58 26.07
CA ILE A 351 14.38 5.84 26.32
C ILE A 351 14.33 5.07 27.64
N THR A 352 13.80 5.69 28.70
CA THR A 352 13.90 5.17 30.08
C THR A 352 12.77 4.21 30.44
N ASP A 353 11.57 4.38 29.88
CA ASP A 353 10.42 3.51 30.16
C ASP A 353 10.30 2.39 29.10
N GLN A 354 10.75 1.20 29.48
CA GLN A 354 10.69 0.01 28.62
C GLN A 354 9.25 -0.38 28.25
N ALA A 355 8.28 -0.15 29.14
CA ALA A 355 6.87 -0.45 28.85
C ALA A 355 6.34 0.55 27.81
N LEU A 356 6.55 1.85 28.02
CA LEU A 356 6.10 2.89 27.10
C LEU A 356 6.71 2.70 25.71
N LYS A 357 7.98 2.30 25.65
CA LYS A 357 8.66 1.95 24.40
C LYS A 357 8.03 0.75 23.71
N THR A 358 7.86 -0.38 24.40
CA THR A 358 7.25 -1.59 23.82
C THR A 358 5.83 -1.32 23.33
N TYR A 359 5.04 -0.56 24.10
CA TYR A 359 3.69 -0.16 23.71
C TYR A 359 3.69 0.82 22.53
N PHE A 360 4.57 1.83 22.54
CA PHE A 360 4.67 2.81 21.45
C PHE A 360 5.06 2.13 20.14
N PHE A 361 6.10 1.28 20.16
CA PHE A 361 6.55 0.54 18.98
C PHE A 361 5.52 -0.47 18.48
N GLY A 362 5.02 -1.33 19.38
CA GLY A 362 4.00 -2.32 19.01
C GLY A 362 2.77 -1.64 18.43
N THR A 363 2.27 -0.59 19.07
CA THR A 363 1.08 0.14 18.61
C THR A 363 1.37 0.88 17.31
N ALA A 364 2.50 1.58 17.18
CA ALA A 364 2.85 2.31 15.97
C ALA A 364 2.99 1.36 14.77
N VAL A 365 3.65 0.21 14.93
CA VAL A 365 3.82 -0.75 13.83
C VAL A 365 2.49 -1.29 13.31
N PHE A 366 1.49 -1.50 14.17
CA PHE A 366 0.19 -2.00 13.72
C PHE A 366 -0.82 -0.92 13.37
N VAL A 367 -0.80 0.26 13.99
CA VAL A 367 -1.77 1.35 13.75
C VAL A 367 -1.35 2.23 12.58
N LEU A 368 -0.05 2.50 12.43
CA LEU A 368 0.46 3.39 11.40
C LEU A 368 0.12 2.95 9.97
N PRO A 369 0.11 1.65 9.59
CA PRO A 369 -0.45 1.19 8.32
C PRO A 369 -1.85 1.66 8.04
N TRP A 370 -2.73 1.62 9.05
CA TRP A 370 -4.13 1.99 8.88
C TRP A 370 -4.27 3.49 8.66
N VAL A 371 -3.56 4.27 9.49
CA VAL A 371 -3.55 5.73 9.36
C VAL A 371 -2.95 6.14 8.00
N MET A 372 -1.82 5.55 7.62
CA MET A 372 -1.17 5.80 6.34
C MET A 372 -2.03 5.37 5.17
N LEU A 373 -2.68 4.20 5.23
CA LEU A 373 -3.56 3.75 4.16
C LEU A 373 -4.77 4.67 4.01
N ILE A 374 -5.38 5.12 5.11
CA ILE A 374 -6.49 6.09 5.05
C ILE A 374 -6.00 7.42 4.47
N TYR A 375 -4.90 7.96 4.99
CA TYR A 375 -4.32 9.21 4.53
C TYR A 375 -3.97 9.15 3.05
N LEU A 376 -3.29 8.09 2.61
CA LEU A 376 -2.91 7.89 1.22
C LEU A 376 -4.14 7.69 0.33
N LEU A 377 -5.17 6.97 0.77
CA LEU A 377 -6.40 6.81 0.00
C LEU A 377 -7.11 8.16 -0.20
N ILE A 378 -7.15 9.01 0.82
CA ILE A 378 -7.68 10.38 0.72
C ILE A 378 -6.82 11.21 -0.24
N MET A 379 -5.51 11.30 0.00
CA MET A 379 -4.60 12.11 -0.81
C MET A 379 -4.57 11.67 -2.27
N MET A 380 -4.57 10.37 -2.55
CA MET A 380 -4.57 9.85 -3.92
C MET A 380 -5.91 10.00 -4.61
N THR A 381 -7.01 9.99 -3.86
CA THR A 381 -8.31 10.40 -4.41
C THR A 381 -8.25 11.86 -4.81
N LEU A 382 -7.73 12.75 -3.97
CA LEU A 382 -7.60 14.18 -4.27
C LEU A 382 -6.70 14.43 -5.49
N ILE A 383 -5.52 13.80 -5.53
CA ILE A 383 -4.58 13.89 -6.66
C ILE A 383 -5.23 13.35 -7.93
N GLY A 384 -5.86 12.17 -7.87
CA GLY A 384 -6.54 11.56 -9.02
C GLY A 384 -7.73 12.40 -9.52
N VAL A 385 -8.47 13.05 -8.62
CA VAL A 385 -9.53 14.01 -8.97
C VAL A 385 -8.92 15.22 -9.66
N PHE A 386 -7.89 15.84 -9.07
CA PHE A 386 -7.22 17.02 -9.64
C PHE A 386 -6.67 16.73 -11.04
N GLN A 387 -5.90 15.65 -11.18
CA GLN A 387 -5.39 15.17 -12.46
C GLN A 387 -6.53 14.87 -13.45
N GLY A 388 -7.57 14.19 -12.98
CA GLY A 388 -8.73 13.84 -13.79
C GLY A 388 -9.43 15.06 -14.35
N VAL A 389 -9.67 16.09 -13.53
CA VAL A 389 -10.30 17.34 -13.94
C VAL A 389 -9.40 18.11 -14.91
N PHE A 390 -8.12 18.31 -14.54
CA PHE A 390 -7.18 19.08 -15.33
C PHE A 390 -6.94 18.45 -16.71
N PHE A 391 -6.59 17.16 -16.76
CA PHE A 391 -6.27 16.49 -18.03
C PHE A 391 -7.50 16.18 -18.87
N ALA A 392 -8.66 15.88 -18.26
CA ALA A 392 -9.89 15.68 -19.02
C ALA A 392 -10.36 16.93 -19.76
N TRP A 393 -9.89 18.11 -19.36
CA TRP A 393 -10.10 19.35 -20.10
C TRP A 393 -8.98 19.61 -21.12
N LEU A 394 -7.71 19.56 -20.68
CA LEU A 394 -6.55 19.92 -21.49
C LEU A 394 -6.33 19.00 -22.71
N ILE A 395 -6.40 17.67 -22.51
CA ILE A 395 -6.03 16.71 -23.55
C ILE A 395 -7.02 16.69 -24.73
N PRO A 396 -8.35 16.70 -24.50
CA PRO A 396 -9.32 16.83 -25.59
C PRO A 396 -9.15 18.06 -26.49
N MET A 397 -8.63 19.17 -25.96
CA MET A 397 -8.36 20.38 -26.76
C MET A 397 -7.24 20.14 -27.77
N MET A 398 -6.21 19.37 -27.39
CA MET A 398 -5.07 19.07 -28.26
C MET A 398 -5.35 17.86 -29.17
N LYS A 399 -6.13 16.88 -28.70
CA LYS A 399 -6.39 15.62 -29.38
C LYS A 399 -7.87 15.24 -29.27
N PRO A 400 -8.72 15.66 -30.24
CA PRO A 400 -10.13 15.26 -30.24
C PRO A 400 -10.28 13.74 -30.38
N ALA A 401 -11.22 13.17 -29.63
CA ALA A 401 -11.40 11.72 -29.58
C ALA A 401 -11.85 11.15 -30.95
N PRO A 402 -11.42 9.92 -31.33
CA PRO A 402 -11.83 9.29 -32.58
C PRO A 402 -13.36 9.18 -32.71
N VAL A 403 -14.04 8.97 -31.57
CA VAL A 403 -15.50 8.91 -31.46
C VAL A 403 -16.17 10.23 -31.83
N ASP A 404 -15.56 11.36 -31.47
CA ASP A 404 -16.09 12.68 -31.80
C ASP A 404 -15.93 12.98 -33.30
N LYS A 405 -14.88 12.43 -33.95
CA LYS A 405 -14.74 12.48 -35.42
C LYS A 405 -15.79 11.62 -36.11
N ALA A 406 -16.05 10.41 -35.61
CA ALA A 406 -17.08 9.52 -36.15
C ALA A 406 -18.49 10.15 -36.02
N ASN A 407 -18.85 10.72 -34.86
CA ASN A 407 -20.12 11.40 -34.67
C ASN A 407 -20.32 12.60 -35.61
N ARG A 408 -19.25 13.30 -36.01
CA ARG A 408 -19.33 14.39 -37.01
C ARG A 408 -19.59 13.86 -38.41
N LEU A 409 -19.05 12.68 -38.75
CA LEU A 409 -19.27 12.04 -40.05
C LEU A 409 -20.71 11.52 -40.19
N PHE A 410 -21.33 11.02 -39.12
CA PHE A 410 -22.71 10.52 -39.13
C PHE A 410 -23.80 11.61 -38.99
N ARG A 411 -23.41 12.86 -38.73
CA ARG A 411 -24.34 14.01 -38.73
C ARG A 411 -24.45 14.72 -40.08
N LYS A 412 -23.58 14.37 -41.03
CA LYS A 412 -23.69 14.76 -42.44
C LYS A 412 -24.36 13.61 -43.19
#